data_AF-A0A9P8DYT5-F1
#
_entry.id   AF-A0A9P8DYT5-F1
#
_cell.length_a   1.000
_cell.length_b   1.000
_cell.length_c   1.000
_cell.angle_alpha   90.00
_cell.angle_beta   90.00
_cell.angle_gamma   90.00
#
_symmetry.space_group_name_H-M   'P 1'
#
loop_
_entity.id
_entity.type
_entity.pdbx_description
1 polymer ?
#
loop_
_entity_poly.entity_id
_entity_poly.type
_entity_poly.pdbx_seq_one_letter_code
_entity_poly.pdbx_strand_id
1 'polypeptide(L)'
;MRFNLPTVLLANLALSSAAAIPKPVVEERGLIGSLLQTLGCLTGQNANSASAGHASWIGNDGDYVTEFNNESGEDIVLVMWGPVGSWVNVQAPLITYQINNGSSVNISTVTGTSGGWAALYPDTELVNGQVSNTWGEFTYNGEYSTVDVSRLVNMNGNKMSIEGAQCVSDMEQCVFTCDSGD
;
A
#
# COMPACT_ATOMS: atom_id res chain seq x y z
N MET A 1 34.13 28.03 46.30
CA MET A 1 33.73 26.74 46.91
C MET A 1 33.58 25.74 45.76
N ARG A 2 34.40 24.69 45.73
CA ARG A 2 34.39 23.56 44.76
C ARG A 2 33.17 22.65 45.04
N PHE A 3 32.65 21.81 44.14
CA PHE A 3 33.25 20.59 43.59
C PHE A 3 32.56 20.19 42.26
N ASN A 4 33.29 20.06 41.15
CA ASN A 4 33.79 18.83 40.51
C ASN A 4 32.72 17.91 39.86
N LEU A 5 32.62 17.98 38.52
CA LEU A 5 32.50 16.79 37.64
C LEU A 5 33.91 16.19 37.46
N PRO A 6 34.15 14.91 37.06
CA PRO A 6 33.37 14.11 36.09
C PRO A 6 33.31 12.57 36.36
N THR A 7 32.52 11.82 35.58
CA THR A 7 32.91 10.45 35.17
C THR A 7 32.41 10.14 33.77
N VAL A 8 33.37 10.05 32.86
CA VAL A 8 33.31 9.36 31.56
C VAL A 8 33.29 7.85 31.83
N LEU A 9 32.44 7.09 31.14
CA LEU A 9 32.68 5.66 30.94
C LEU A 9 32.88 5.40 29.45
N LEU A 10 34.15 5.42 29.04
CA LEU A 10 34.65 4.78 27.84
C LEU A 10 34.77 3.29 28.14
N ALA A 11 34.08 2.44 27.39
CA ALA A 11 34.42 1.03 27.28
C ALA A 11 34.91 0.77 25.85
N ASN A 12 36.19 0.43 25.73
CA ASN A 12 36.78 -0.19 24.54
C ASN A 12 37.74 -1.29 25.00
N LEU A 13 37.91 -2.29 24.12
CA LEU A 13 38.72 -3.54 24.14
C LEU A 13 37.85 -4.81 24.27
N ALA A 14 37.97 -5.85 23.43
CA ALA A 14 38.78 -6.11 22.24
C ALA A 14 38.17 -7.29 21.43
N LEU A 15 38.70 -7.50 20.22
CA LEU A 15 38.26 -8.43 19.17
C LEU A 15 38.31 -9.94 19.51
N SER A 16 37.47 -10.69 18.76
CA SER A 16 37.58 -12.09 18.31
C SER A 16 36.90 -13.19 19.12
N SER A 17 35.71 -13.56 18.67
CA SER A 17 35.56 -14.81 17.91
C SER A 17 34.78 -14.47 16.64
N ALA A 18 35.03 -15.17 15.53
CA ALA A 18 34.19 -15.05 14.36
C ALA A 18 32.77 -15.46 14.75
N ALA A 19 31.92 -14.50 15.08
CA ALA A 19 30.49 -14.73 15.07
C ALA A 19 30.18 -15.18 13.66
N ALA A 20 29.54 -16.34 13.53
CA ALA A 20 29.00 -16.81 12.26
C ALA A 20 28.38 -15.60 11.56
N ILE A 21 28.72 -15.40 10.28
CA ILE A 21 27.91 -14.55 9.41
C ILE A 21 26.48 -15.03 9.69
N PRO A 22 25.58 -14.20 10.24
CA PRO A 22 24.21 -14.62 10.40
C PRO A 22 23.81 -15.08 9.00
N LYS A 23 23.43 -16.36 8.87
CA LYS A 23 22.71 -16.81 7.68
C LYS A 23 21.68 -15.72 7.43
N PRO A 24 21.54 -15.18 6.21
CA PRO A 24 20.48 -14.24 5.94
C PRO A 24 19.25 -14.89 6.52
N VAL A 25 18.68 -14.23 7.53
CA VAL A 25 17.34 -14.57 7.98
C VAL A 25 16.60 -14.49 6.66
N VAL A 26 16.14 -15.64 6.17
CA VAL A 26 14.97 -15.62 5.31
C VAL A 26 13.99 -14.96 6.26
N GLU A 27 13.89 -13.62 6.21
CA GLU A 27 12.78 -12.89 6.79
C GLU A 27 11.62 -13.76 6.38
N GLU A 28 10.87 -14.27 7.36
CA GLU A 28 9.57 -14.87 7.08
C GLU A 28 8.89 -13.83 6.21
N ARG A 29 8.92 -14.07 4.90
CA ARG A 29 8.27 -13.24 3.92
C ARG A 29 6.83 -13.56 4.24
N GLY A 30 6.25 -12.81 5.19
CA GLY A 30 4.84 -12.90 5.54
C GLY A 30 4.04 -12.83 4.24
N LEU A 31 2.74 -13.11 4.30
CA LEU A 31 1.90 -13.26 3.11
C LEU A 31 2.17 -12.23 2.01
N ILE A 32 2.44 -10.96 2.37
CA ILE A 32 2.89 -9.93 1.43
C ILE A 32 4.15 -10.29 0.63
N GLY A 33 5.25 -10.69 1.28
CA GLY A 33 6.51 -10.96 0.61
C GLY A 33 6.45 -12.18 -0.31
N SER A 34 5.63 -13.19 0.03
CA SER A 34 5.43 -14.38 -0.79
C SER A 34 4.47 -14.12 -1.97
N LEU A 35 3.38 -13.38 -1.74
CA LEU A 35 2.40 -13.05 -2.78
C LEU A 35 2.98 -12.09 -3.83
N LEU A 36 3.65 -11.02 -3.41
CA LEU A 36 4.31 -10.08 -4.33
C LEU A 36 5.34 -10.80 -5.22
N GLN A 37 6.16 -11.69 -4.63
CA GLN A 37 7.14 -12.46 -5.37
C GLN A 37 6.50 -13.43 -6.36
N THR A 38 5.45 -14.12 -5.95
CA THR A 38 4.72 -15.08 -6.81
C THR A 38 4.13 -14.38 -8.03
N LEU A 39 3.57 -13.19 -7.85
CA LEU A 39 2.94 -12.42 -8.92
C LEU A 39 3.93 -11.61 -9.77
N GLY A 40 5.17 -11.44 -9.29
CA GLY A 40 6.13 -10.51 -9.89
C GLY A 40 5.73 -9.05 -9.69
N CYS A 41 4.90 -8.74 -8.68
CA CYS A 41 4.61 -7.38 -8.27
C CYS A 41 5.81 -6.81 -7.51
N LEU A 42 6.22 -5.59 -7.84
CA LEU A 42 7.28 -4.89 -7.11
C LEU A 42 6.77 -4.46 -5.73
N THR A 43 7.68 -4.41 -4.75
CA THR A 43 7.38 -3.82 -3.45
C THR A 43 7.18 -2.32 -3.60
N GLY A 44 6.15 -1.80 -2.93
CA GLY A 44 5.84 -0.37 -2.91
C GLY A 44 6.88 0.45 -2.16
N GLN A 45 6.87 1.75 -2.39
CA GLN A 45 7.77 2.69 -1.68
C GLN A 45 7.54 2.65 -0.17
N ASN A 46 6.29 2.44 0.26
CA ASN A 46 5.91 2.27 1.67
C ASN A 46 6.48 3.37 2.58
N ALA A 47 6.40 4.60 2.11
CA ALA A 47 6.79 5.76 2.90
C ALA A 47 5.96 5.82 4.19
N ASN A 48 6.52 6.45 5.23
CA ASN A 48 5.84 6.72 6.51
C ASN A 48 5.66 8.23 6.76
N SER A 49 5.95 9.08 5.77
CA SER A 49 5.70 10.53 5.82
C SER A 49 5.78 11.14 4.42
N ALA A 50 5.31 12.38 4.27
CA ALA A 50 5.49 13.20 3.06
C ALA A 50 6.95 13.63 2.77
N SER A 51 7.89 13.31 3.67
CA SER A 51 9.31 13.66 3.50
C SER A 51 9.85 13.16 2.16
N ALA A 52 10.84 13.85 1.59
CA ALA A 52 11.39 13.53 0.27
C ALA A 52 10.38 13.54 -0.90
N GLY A 53 9.20 14.15 -0.73
CA GLY A 53 8.23 14.38 -1.80
C GLY A 53 7.36 13.16 -2.12
N HIS A 54 7.15 12.25 -1.16
CA HIS A 54 6.23 11.14 -1.35
C HIS A 54 4.78 11.63 -1.44
N ALA A 55 4.07 11.19 -2.48
CA ALA A 55 2.68 11.58 -2.71
C ALA A 55 1.70 10.90 -1.73
N SER A 56 2.00 9.66 -1.32
CA SER A 56 1.22 8.89 -0.35
C SER A 56 2.13 8.13 0.62
N TRP A 57 1.68 7.93 1.86
CA TRP A 57 2.42 7.23 2.91
C TRP A 57 1.48 6.56 3.91
N ILE A 58 1.99 5.55 4.62
CA ILE A 58 1.27 4.88 5.70
C ILE A 58 1.20 5.85 6.88
N GLY A 59 0.00 6.28 7.25
CA GLY A 59 -0.21 7.35 8.20
C GLY A 59 -1.62 7.94 8.15
N ASN A 60 -1.90 8.89 9.04
CA ASN A 60 -3.20 9.55 9.17
C ASN A 60 -3.08 11.08 9.35
N ASP A 61 -2.00 11.65 8.83
CA ASP A 61 -1.56 13.03 8.97
C ASP A 61 -1.46 13.79 7.64
N GLY A 62 -1.96 13.21 6.53
CA GLY A 62 -2.00 13.84 5.22
C GLY A 62 -3.20 14.76 4.98
N ASP A 63 -3.18 15.47 3.85
CA ASP A 63 -4.31 16.32 3.42
C ASP A 63 -5.59 15.49 3.21
N TYR A 64 -5.43 14.28 2.70
CA TYR A 64 -6.47 13.25 2.56
C TYR A 64 -6.01 12.00 3.28
N VAL A 65 -6.93 11.34 3.98
CA VAL A 65 -6.68 10.06 4.65
C VAL A 65 -7.72 9.06 4.15
N THR A 66 -7.25 7.95 3.60
CA THR A 66 -8.10 6.82 3.23
C THR A 66 -7.84 5.69 4.21
N GLU A 67 -8.90 5.26 4.90
CA GLU A 67 -8.86 4.03 5.69
C GLU A 67 -9.19 2.85 4.77
N PHE A 68 -8.27 1.90 4.66
CA PHE A 68 -8.49 0.65 3.94
C PHE A 68 -8.85 -0.43 4.94
N ASN A 69 -10.11 -0.87 4.91
CA ASN A 69 -10.67 -1.90 5.78
C ASN A 69 -10.73 -3.24 5.03
N ASN A 70 -10.17 -4.30 5.61
CA ASN A 70 -10.27 -5.63 5.04
C ASN A 70 -11.36 -6.46 5.73
N GLU A 71 -12.48 -6.64 5.05
CA GLU A 71 -13.61 -7.45 5.50
C GLU A 71 -13.83 -8.70 4.63
N SER A 72 -12.84 -9.07 3.83
CA SER A 72 -12.98 -10.12 2.81
C SER A 72 -13.09 -11.54 3.37
N GLY A 73 -12.70 -11.75 4.63
CA GLY A 73 -12.60 -13.08 5.25
C GLY A 73 -11.22 -13.72 5.15
N GLU A 74 -10.27 -13.08 4.45
CA GLU A 74 -8.89 -13.54 4.26
C GLU A 74 -7.90 -12.38 4.34
N ASP A 75 -6.62 -12.68 4.52
CA ASP A 75 -5.56 -11.66 4.54
C ASP A 75 -5.26 -11.21 3.11
N ILE A 76 -5.15 -9.90 2.89
CA ILE A 76 -4.90 -9.30 1.56
C ILE A 76 -3.65 -8.43 1.57
N VAL A 77 -3.16 -8.12 0.38
CA VAL A 77 -2.16 -7.06 0.18
C VAL A 77 -2.80 -5.90 -0.55
N LEU A 78 -2.87 -4.73 0.08
CA LEU A 78 -3.17 -3.48 -0.60
C LEU A 78 -2.01 -3.11 -1.53
N VAL A 79 -2.32 -2.82 -2.78
CA VAL A 79 -1.38 -2.26 -3.76
C VAL A 79 -1.95 -0.94 -4.27
N MET A 80 -1.25 0.16 -4.02
CA MET A 80 -1.67 1.51 -4.43
C MET A 80 -0.60 2.15 -5.32
N TRP A 81 -1.00 2.65 -6.49
CA TRP A 81 -0.13 3.32 -7.45
C TRP A 81 -0.52 4.79 -7.63
N GLY A 82 0.44 5.59 -8.10
CA GLY A 82 0.24 6.99 -8.45
C GLY A 82 0.01 7.19 -9.95
N PRO A 83 0.12 8.44 -10.45
CA PRO A 83 -0.27 8.79 -11.81
C PRO A 83 0.70 8.26 -12.88
N VAL A 84 1.87 7.76 -12.48
CA VAL A 84 2.87 7.18 -13.39
C VAL A 84 2.37 5.87 -14.01
N GLY A 85 1.46 5.16 -13.34
CA GLY A 85 0.72 4.04 -13.94
C GLY A 85 0.57 2.83 -13.02
N SER A 86 -0.25 1.89 -13.50
CA SER A 86 -0.72 0.68 -12.80
C SER A 86 0.08 -0.59 -13.12
N TRP A 87 1.17 -0.50 -13.89
CA TRP A 87 2.03 -1.64 -14.24
C TRP A 87 2.96 -2.02 -13.07
N VAL A 88 2.36 -2.58 -12.02
CA VAL A 88 3.01 -2.85 -10.72
C VAL A 88 4.17 -3.85 -10.79
N ASN A 89 4.32 -4.57 -11.90
CA ASN A 89 5.43 -5.47 -12.16
C ASN A 89 6.73 -4.77 -12.63
N VAL A 90 6.62 -3.56 -13.17
CA VAL A 90 7.77 -2.78 -13.69
C VAL A 90 7.86 -1.38 -13.08
N GLN A 91 6.76 -0.88 -12.53
CA GLN A 91 6.69 0.38 -11.81
C GLN A 91 6.37 0.11 -10.35
N ALA A 92 7.28 0.49 -9.45
CA ALA A 92 7.07 0.30 -8.02
C ALA A 92 5.80 1.07 -7.56
N PRO A 93 4.85 0.40 -6.90
CA PRO A 93 3.69 1.06 -6.30
C PRO A 93 4.12 2.12 -5.26
N LEU A 94 3.20 3.02 -4.91
CA LEU A 94 3.38 3.89 -3.75
C LEU A 94 3.32 3.06 -2.47
N ILE A 95 2.31 2.18 -2.36
CA ILE A 95 2.08 1.34 -1.19
C ILE A 95 1.92 -0.12 -1.63
N THR A 96 2.60 -1.02 -0.91
CA THR A 96 2.24 -2.44 -0.79
C THR A 96 2.17 -2.77 0.70
N TYR A 97 0.98 -3.08 1.23
CA TYR A 97 0.78 -3.29 2.66
C TYR A 97 -0.14 -4.48 2.94
N GLN A 98 0.26 -5.35 3.86
CA GLN A 98 -0.59 -6.48 4.27
C GLN A 98 -1.69 -5.97 5.21
N ILE A 99 -2.94 -6.21 4.85
CA ILE A 99 -4.08 -5.94 5.71
C ILE A 99 -4.67 -7.29 6.10
N ASN A 100 -4.50 -7.67 7.36
CA ASN A 100 -5.07 -8.91 7.86
C ASN A 100 -6.61 -8.83 7.86
N ASN A 101 -7.29 -9.96 7.77
CA ASN A 101 -8.74 -10.00 7.86
C ASN A 101 -9.25 -9.32 9.14
N GLY A 102 -10.24 -8.45 9.01
CA GLY A 102 -10.83 -7.66 10.10
C GLY A 102 -9.94 -6.53 10.62
N SER A 103 -8.85 -6.19 9.91
CA SER A 103 -7.95 -5.08 10.25
C SER A 103 -8.04 -3.95 9.23
N SER A 104 -7.46 -2.81 9.58
CA SER A 104 -7.40 -1.63 8.72
C SER A 104 -6.02 -1.00 8.67
N VAL A 105 -5.77 -0.19 7.65
CA VAL A 105 -4.61 0.69 7.55
C VAL A 105 -5.02 2.05 6.99
N ASN A 106 -4.47 3.12 7.57
CA ASN A 106 -4.63 4.46 7.05
C ASN A 106 -3.50 4.80 6.08
N ILE A 107 -3.86 5.35 4.93
CA ILE A 107 -2.92 5.94 3.98
C ILE A 107 -3.21 7.42 3.84
N SER A 108 -2.21 8.23 4.20
CA SER A 108 -2.17 9.67 3.98
C SER A 108 -1.79 9.97 2.53
N THR A 109 -2.41 10.97 1.91
CA THR A 109 -2.09 11.44 0.55
C THR A 109 -2.11 12.97 0.48
N VAL A 110 -1.18 13.56 -0.29
CA VAL A 110 -1.15 15.01 -0.54
C VAL A 110 -2.19 15.45 -1.58
N THR A 111 -2.68 16.68 -1.45
CA THR A 111 -3.54 17.32 -2.47
C THR A 111 -2.87 17.32 -3.85
N GLY A 112 -3.68 17.09 -4.90
CA GLY A 112 -3.25 17.04 -6.29
C GLY A 112 -2.83 15.66 -6.77
N THR A 113 -2.92 14.63 -5.92
CA THR A 113 -2.53 13.26 -6.27
C THR A 113 -3.69 12.52 -6.92
N SER A 114 -3.40 11.86 -8.04
CA SER A 114 -4.29 10.88 -8.69
C SER A 114 -3.63 9.50 -8.70
N GLY A 115 -4.44 8.46 -8.76
CA GLY A 115 -3.94 7.09 -8.84
C GLY A 115 -5.05 6.07 -8.70
N GLY A 116 -4.67 4.86 -8.31
CA GLY A 116 -5.62 3.82 -7.99
C GLY A 116 -5.02 2.79 -7.04
N TRP A 117 -5.85 1.86 -6.61
CA TRP A 117 -5.46 0.73 -5.80
C TRP A 117 -6.24 -0.53 -6.16
N ALA A 118 -5.66 -1.66 -5.81
CA ALA A 118 -6.32 -2.95 -5.84
C ALA A 118 -5.82 -3.80 -4.66
N ALA A 119 -6.62 -4.79 -4.27
CA ALA A 119 -6.20 -5.81 -3.33
C ALA A 119 -5.63 -7.02 -4.09
N LEU A 120 -4.52 -7.57 -3.60
CA LEU A 120 -4.04 -8.89 -3.98
C LEU A 120 -4.57 -9.91 -2.97
N TYR A 121 -5.29 -10.87 -3.50
CA TYR A 121 -5.72 -12.11 -2.87
C TYR A 121 -4.75 -13.23 -3.27
N PRO A 122 -4.73 -14.38 -2.56
CA PRO A 122 -3.90 -15.52 -2.91
C PRO A 122 -4.09 -16.05 -4.33
N ASP A 123 -5.28 -15.85 -4.92
CA ASP A 123 -5.66 -16.26 -6.27
C ASP A 123 -5.59 -15.12 -7.31
N THR A 124 -5.17 -13.92 -6.90
CA THR A 124 -5.05 -12.78 -7.82
C THR A 124 -4.03 -13.07 -8.91
N GLU A 125 -4.31 -12.59 -10.12
CA GLU A 125 -3.40 -12.66 -11.26
C GLU A 125 -2.98 -11.25 -11.70
N LEU A 126 -1.85 -11.15 -12.42
CA LEU A 126 -1.52 -9.94 -13.17
C LEU A 126 -1.83 -10.14 -14.65
N VAL A 127 -2.60 -9.22 -15.25
CA VAL A 127 -2.85 -9.16 -16.69
C VAL A 127 -2.12 -7.96 -17.25
N ASN A 128 -1.23 -8.19 -18.22
CA ASN A 128 -0.36 -7.15 -18.79
C ASN A 128 0.43 -6.35 -17.74
N GLY A 129 0.80 -6.99 -16.63
CA GLY A 129 1.55 -6.36 -15.53
C GLY A 129 0.72 -5.54 -14.55
N GLN A 130 -0.60 -5.51 -14.71
CA GLN A 130 -1.53 -4.80 -13.85
C GLN A 130 -2.36 -5.80 -13.04
N VAL A 131 -2.86 -5.38 -11.87
CA VAL A 131 -3.63 -6.26 -10.98
C VAL A 131 -4.98 -6.60 -11.62
N SER A 132 -5.23 -7.87 -11.91
CA SER A 132 -6.50 -8.34 -12.48
C SER A 132 -7.58 -8.49 -11.41
N ASN A 133 -8.07 -7.37 -10.91
CA ASN A 133 -9.09 -7.32 -9.86
C ASN A 133 -9.92 -6.03 -10.00
N THR A 134 -10.93 -5.86 -9.15
CA THR A 134 -11.63 -4.57 -8.99
C THR A 134 -10.65 -3.53 -8.49
N TRP A 135 -10.70 -2.34 -9.07
CA TRP A 135 -9.87 -1.21 -8.69
C TRP A 135 -10.70 -0.16 -7.96
N GLY A 136 -10.06 0.55 -7.05
CA GLY A 136 -10.52 1.87 -6.68
C GLY A 136 -9.63 2.90 -7.34
N GLU A 137 -10.23 3.93 -7.94
CA GLU A 137 -9.53 5.03 -8.58
C GLU A 137 -9.78 6.31 -7.78
N PHE A 138 -8.79 7.20 -7.74
CA PHE A 138 -8.93 8.48 -7.04
C PHE A 138 -8.23 9.62 -7.74
N THR A 139 -8.79 10.81 -7.52
CA THR A 139 -8.13 12.09 -7.70
C THR A 139 -8.49 12.97 -6.52
N TYR A 140 -7.49 13.43 -5.75
CA TYR A 140 -7.71 14.31 -4.62
C TYR A 140 -7.37 15.75 -4.98
N ASN A 141 -8.38 16.58 -5.17
CA ASN A 141 -8.24 17.95 -5.65
C ASN A 141 -9.32 18.89 -5.09
N GLY A 142 -9.48 18.90 -3.76
CA GLY A 142 -10.43 19.75 -3.05
C GLY A 142 -11.87 19.34 -3.34
N GLU A 143 -12.72 20.31 -3.68
CA GLU A 143 -14.13 20.07 -4.05
C GLU A 143 -14.28 19.25 -5.34
N TYR A 144 -13.25 19.17 -6.17
CA TYR A 144 -13.22 18.36 -7.41
C TYR A 144 -12.62 16.98 -7.20
N SER A 145 -12.48 16.54 -5.95
CA SER A 145 -11.99 15.20 -5.68
C SER A 145 -12.98 14.16 -6.19
N THR A 146 -12.46 13.10 -6.79
CA THR A 146 -13.26 11.97 -7.28
C THR A 146 -12.70 10.69 -6.71
N VAL A 147 -13.60 9.77 -6.40
CA VAL A 147 -13.28 8.39 -6.08
C VAL A 147 -14.32 7.50 -6.76
N ASP A 148 -13.89 6.39 -7.33
CA ASP A 148 -14.78 5.46 -7.99
C ASP A 148 -14.25 4.02 -7.92
N VAL A 149 -15.19 3.08 -7.88
CA VAL A 149 -14.92 1.67 -8.10
C VAL A 149 -14.89 1.42 -9.61
N SER A 150 -13.84 0.77 -10.09
CA SER A 150 -13.62 0.48 -11.50
C SER A 150 -13.54 -1.03 -11.70
N ARG A 151 -14.44 -1.54 -12.56
CA ARG A 151 -14.51 -2.96 -12.94
C ARG A 151 -13.90 -3.22 -14.32
N LEU A 152 -13.34 -2.20 -14.98
CA LEU A 152 -12.78 -2.32 -16.34
C LEU A 152 -11.73 -3.41 -16.46
N VAL A 153 -10.89 -3.54 -15.44
CA VAL A 153 -9.73 -4.44 -15.49
C VAL A 153 -10.14 -5.89 -15.26
N ASN A 154 -11.17 -6.09 -14.44
CA ASN A 154 -11.78 -7.39 -14.22
C ASN A 154 -13.24 -7.20 -13.80
N MET A 155 -14.17 -7.49 -14.71
CA MET A 155 -15.59 -7.35 -14.45
C MET A 155 -16.08 -8.29 -13.33
N ASN A 156 -15.37 -9.37 -13.06
CA ASN A 156 -15.65 -10.31 -11.97
C ASN A 156 -14.69 -10.16 -10.78
N GLY A 157 -14.07 -8.98 -10.66
CA GLY A 157 -13.20 -8.68 -9.53
C GLY A 157 -13.92 -8.75 -8.18
N ASN A 158 -13.11 -8.84 -7.14
CA ASN A 158 -13.56 -8.87 -5.75
C ASN A 158 -14.36 -7.62 -5.39
N LYS A 159 -15.27 -7.75 -4.43
CA LYS A 159 -16.14 -6.64 -4.03
C LYS A 159 -15.32 -5.53 -3.38
N MET A 160 -15.68 -4.30 -3.69
CA MET A 160 -15.14 -3.10 -3.07
C MET A 160 -16.29 -2.10 -2.84
N SER A 161 -16.22 -1.34 -1.76
CA SER A 161 -17.02 -0.16 -1.51
C SER A 161 -16.10 0.97 -1.10
N ILE A 162 -16.40 2.18 -1.54
CA ILE A 162 -15.67 3.41 -1.25
C ILE A 162 -16.69 4.41 -0.71
N GLU A 163 -16.52 4.77 0.57
CA GLU A 163 -17.40 5.71 1.25
C GLU A 163 -16.76 7.09 1.29
N GLY A 164 -17.28 8.00 0.47
CA GLY A 164 -16.96 9.42 0.53
C GLY A 164 -17.95 10.19 1.42
N ALA A 165 -17.62 11.44 1.74
CA ALA A 165 -18.46 12.27 2.61
C ALA A 165 -19.90 12.52 2.08
N GLN A 166 -20.10 12.39 0.77
CA GLN A 166 -21.37 12.71 0.09
C GLN A 166 -21.88 11.60 -0.83
N CYS A 167 -21.10 10.55 -1.07
CA CYS A 167 -21.46 9.48 -1.99
C CYS A 167 -20.78 8.17 -1.59
N VAL A 168 -21.44 7.06 -1.91
CA VAL A 168 -20.86 5.72 -1.87
C VAL A 168 -20.66 5.28 -3.32
N SER A 169 -19.46 4.79 -3.62
CA SER A 169 -19.16 4.09 -4.86
C SER A 169 -18.92 2.62 -4.53
N ASP A 170 -19.64 1.71 -5.19
CA ASP A 170 -19.58 0.28 -4.93
C ASP A 170 -19.72 -0.52 -6.24
N MET A 171 -20.05 -1.81 -6.17
CA MET A 171 -20.15 -2.65 -7.37
C MET A 171 -21.37 -2.35 -8.26
N GLU A 172 -22.32 -1.55 -7.77
CA GLU A 172 -23.61 -1.21 -8.40
C GLU A 172 -23.82 0.31 -8.55
N GLN A 173 -23.31 1.13 -7.62
CA GLN A 173 -23.48 2.58 -7.57
C GLN A 173 -22.17 3.31 -7.87
N CYS A 174 -22.23 4.36 -8.71
CA CYS A 174 -21.06 5.20 -9.04
C CYS A 174 -19.83 4.39 -9.46
N VAL A 175 -20.04 3.37 -10.32
CA VAL A 175 -19.06 2.38 -10.74
C VAL A 175 -18.72 2.54 -12.22
N PHE A 176 -17.43 2.49 -12.56
CA PHE A 176 -16.97 2.52 -13.95
C PHE A 176 -16.93 1.08 -14.51
N THR A 177 -17.64 0.85 -15.61
CA THR A 177 -17.85 -0.48 -16.22
C THR A 177 -17.74 -0.42 -17.73
N CYS A 178 -17.43 -1.55 -18.37
CA CYS A 178 -17.57 -1.70 -19.83
C CYS A 178 -19.04 -1.90 -20.21
N ASP A 179 -19.47 -1.39 -21.38
CA ASP A 179 -20.84 -1.53 -21.91
C ASP A 179 -21.28 -3.00 -22.09
N SER A 180 -20.33 -3.89 -22.34
CA SER A 180 -20.46 -5.34 -22.29
C SER A 180 -19.24 -5.87 -21.55
N GLY A 181 -19.42 -6.84 -20.65
CA GLY A 181 -18.39 -7.27 -19.69
C GLY A 181 -17.15 -8.00 -20.26
N ASP A 182 -16.74 -7.67 -21.49
CA ASP A 182 -15.56 -8.12 -22.23
C ASP A 182 -14.84 -6.93 -22.88
#